data_AF-A0A7Y5R4N2-F1
#
_entry.id   AF-A0A7Y5R4N2-F1
#
_cell.length_a   1.000
_cell.length_b   1.000
_cell.length_c   1.000
_cell.angle_alpha   90.00
_cell.angle_beta   90.00
_cell.angle_gamma   90.00
#
_symmetry.space_group_name_H-M   'P 1'
#
loop_
_entity.id
_entity.type
_entity.pdbx_description
1 polymer ?
#
loop_
_entity_poly.entity_id
_entity_poly.type
_entity_poly.pdbx_seq_one_letter_code
_entity_poly.pdbx_strand_id
1 'polypeptide(L)'
;MLLLLSIALTSSIYANTPAAAGAGDSTTVENTASKALLRAEIVNYAKELLGTRYRYAGRTPAGFDCSGLTLYVMRHFEVGLSSCSRAQINDGVKVNLNNVKEGDLIFFKRYRNRISHVAMVVEKNEEGVFIIHSTSRGVVIDNLTKSKYWRPKVCGARDVLTNRDLPVADLLARRAAEIKAAQEEKLKKLAPQAFYMLYAAR
;
A
#
# COMPACT_ATOMS: atom_id res chain seq x y z
N MET A 1 -6.25 44.90 22.37
CA MET A 1 -7.70 44.97 22.15
C MET A 1 -7.99 44.76 20.67
N LEU A 2 -8.11 43.50 20.25
CA LEU A 2 -8.80 43.10 19.02
C LEU A 2 -9.00 41.58 19.12
N LEU A 3 -10.21 41.25 19.54
CA LEU A 3 -10.78 39.94 19.76
C LEU A 3 -11.12 39.35 18.39
N LEU A 4 -10.60 38.18 18.01
CA LEU A 4 -11.06 37.46 16.82
C LEU A 4 -11.37 36.00 17.17
N LEU A 5 -12.67 35.82 17.45
CA LEU A 5 -13.56 34.79 16.91
C LEU A 5 -13.11 33.31 17.02
N SER A 6 -13.58 32.69 18.09
CA SER A 6 -13.70 31.25 18.27
C SER A 6 -14.74 30.65 17.30
N ILE A 7 -14.30 29.78 16.39
CA ILE A 7 -15.17 28.92 15.58
C ILE A 7 -15.28 27.58 16.30
N ALA A 8 -16.39 27.37 17.01
CA ALA A 8 -16.81 26.06 17.48
C ALA A 8 -17.53 25.34 16.32
N LEU A 9 -16.88 24.35 15.72
CA LEU A 9 -17.54 23.40 14.82
C LEU A 9 -18.30 22.39 15.68
N THR A 10 -19.60 22.60 15.85
CA THR A 10 -20.50 21.61 16.42
C THR A 10 -20.73 20.49 15.41
N SER A 11 -20.08 19.35 15.61
CA SER A 11 -20.43 18.11 14.90
C SER A 11 -21.78 17.60 15.40
N SER A 12 -22.85 18.05 14.75
CA SER A 12 -24.18 17.47 14.90
C SER A 12 -24.26 16.17 14.08
N ILE A 13 -23.95 15.04 14.70
CA ILE A 13 -24.33 13.72 14.20
C ILE A 13 -24.63 12.86 15.41
N TYR A 14 -25.90 12.61 15.73
CA TYR A 14 -26.40 11.34 16.29
C TYR A 14 -27.92 11.44 16.47
N ALA A 15 -28.65 11.23 15.39
CA ALA A 15 -30.02 10.72 15.43
C ALA A 15 -30.32 10.07 14.08
N ASN A 16 -29.82 8.85 13.91
CA ASN A 16 -30.38 7.92 12.95
C ASN A 16 -30.35 6.53 13.59
N THR A 17 -31.47 6.14 14.18
CA THR A 17 -31.76 4.74 14.52
C THR A 17 -32.37 4.07 13.29
N PRO A 18 -31.66 3.15 12.61
CA PRO A 18 -32.33 2.10 11.87
C PRO A 18 -32.67 0.96 12.84
N ALA A 19 -33.92 0.55 12.78
CA ALA A 19 -34.46 -0.60 13.48
C ALA A 19 -33.72 -1.90 13.08
N ALA A 20 -33.56 -2.76 14.08
CA ALA A 20 -33.26 -4.19 14.07
C ALA A 20 -33.01 -4.87 12.70
N ALA A 21 -31.75 -5.21 12.44
CA ALA A 21 -31.37 -6.34 11.59
C ALA A 21 -29.99 -6.88 12.01
N GLY A 22 -29.98 -8.06 12.65
CA GLY A 22 -28.81 -8.94 12.82
C GLY A 22 -27.69 -8.44 13.73
N ALA A 23 -27.53 -9.07 14.88
CA ALA A 23 -26.29 -9.01 15.66
C ALA A 23 -25.15 -9.71 14.89
N GLY A 24 -24.61 -9.04 13.87
CA GLY A 24 -23.29 -9.34 13.35
C GLY A 24 -22.27 -8.93 14.40
N ASP A 25 -21.45 -9.89 14.84
CA ASP A 25 -20.37 -9.71 15.79
C ASP A 25 -19.54 -8.46 15.45
N SER A 26 -19.59 -7.43 16.30
CA SER A 26 -18.88 -6.15 16.15
C SER A 26 -17.38 -6.35 15.90
N THR A 27 -16.84 -7.46 16.39
CA THR A 27 -15.44 -7.89 16.22
C THR A 27 -15.08 -8.18 14.76
N THR A 28 -16.02 -8.67 13.95
CA THR A 28 -15.76 -9.02 12.54
C THR A 28 -15.68 -7.81 11.61
N VAL A 29 -16.49 -6.78 11.87
CA VAL A 29 -16.52 -5.52 11.10
C VAL A 29 -15.26 -4.70 11.40
N GLU A 30 -14.89 -4.60 12.68
CA GLU A 30 -13.68 -3.89 13.13
C GLU A 30 -12.40 -4.56 12.59
N ASN A 31 -12.35 -5.89 12.57
CA ASN A 31 -11.24 -6.65 11.98
C ASN A 31 -11.16 -6.44 10.46
N THR A 32 -12.29 -6.38 9.77
CA THR A 32 -12.33 -6.13 8.32
C THR A 32 -11.86 -4.72 7.96
N ALA A 33 -12.33 -3.71 8.69
CA ALA A 33 -11.92 -2.32 8.48
C ALA A 33 -10.42 -2.13 8.78
N SER A 34 -9.92 -2.69 9.87
CA SER A 34 -8.50 -2.64 10.24
C SER A 34 -7.61 -3.33 9.19
N LYS A 35 -8.03 -4.47 8.65
CA LYS A 35 -7.33 -5.13 7.54
C LYS A 35 -7.34 -4.30 6.26
N ALA A 36 -8.42 -3.58 5.97
CA ALA A 36 -8.47 -2.66 4.84
C ALA A 36 -7.50 -1.48 5.02
N LEU A 37 -7.43 -0.90 6.23
CA LEU A 37 -6.45 0.13 6.56
C LEU A 37 -5.01 -0.38 6.43
N LEU A 38 -4.73 -1.60 6.89
CA LEU A 38 -3.40 -2.21 6.72
C LEU A 38 -3.01 -2.36 5.25
N ARG A 39 -3.95 -2.78 4.40
CA ARG A 39 -3.73 -2.87 2.94
C ARG A 39 -3.40 -1.50 2.34
N ALA A 40 -4.13 -0.46 2.73
CA ALA A 40 -3.87 0.90 2.28
C ALA A 40 -2.46 1.36 2.70
N GLU A 41 -2.05 1.09 3.94
CA GLU A 41 -0.71 1.44 4.43
C GLU A 41 0.41 0.64 3.74
N ILE A 42 0.20 -0.64 3.44
CA ILE A 42 1.12 -1.44 2.61
C ILE A 42 1.32 -0.78 1.25
N VAL A 43 0.24 -0.35 0.60
CA VAL A 43 0.29 0.34 -0.69
C VAL A 43 0.95 1.71 -0.57
N ASN A 44 0.66 2.48 0.46
CA ASN A 44 1.27 3.80 0.70
C ASN A 44 2.78 3.67 0.89
N TYR A 45 3.21 2.69 1.69
CA TYR A 45 4.64 2.38 1.86
C TYR A 45 5.30 1.95 0.54
N ALA A 46 4.62 1.14 -0.27
CA ALA A 46 5.12 0.78 -1.60
C ALA A 46 5.28 2.02 -2.51
N LYS A 47 4.34 2.99 -2.45
CA LYS A 47 4.38 4.23 -3.23
C LYS A 47 5.57 5.13 -2.85
N GLU A 48 6.04 5.10 -1.60
CA GLU A 48 7.27 5.81 -1.20
C GLU A 48 8.53 5.33 -1.94
N LEU A 49 8.49 4.12 -2.49
CA LEU A 49 9.61 3.51 -3.23
C LEU A 49 9.58 3.83 -4.74
N LEU A 50 8.58 4.59 -5.22
CA LEU A 50 8.48 5.00 -6.62
C LEU A 50 9.77 5.65 -7.13
N GLY A 51 10.17 5.29 -8.34
CA GLY A 51 11.41 5.78 -8.97
C GLY A 51 12.68 5.05 -8.50
N THR A 52 12.63 4.21 -7.46
CA THR A 52 13.80 3.40 -7.06
C THR A 52 14.24 2.52 -8.23
N ARG A 53 15.53 2.56 -8.57
CA ARG A 53 16.07 1.83 -9.73
C ARG A 53 15.90 0.32 -9.61
N TYR A 54 15.84 -0.34 -10.76
CA TYR A 54 15.89 -1.79 -10.80
C TYR A 54 17.29 -2.32 -10.53
N ARG A 55 17.38 -3.40 -9.76
CA ARG A 55 18.61 -4.16 -9.53
C ARG A 55 18.24 -5.64 -9.42
N TYR A 56 18.84 -6.48 -10.27
CA TYR A 56 18.66 -7.93 -10.19
C TYR A 56 19.01 -8.44 -8.78
N ALA A 57 18.15 -9.29 -8.20
CA ALA A 57 18.24 -9.76 -6.81
C ALA A 57 18.23 -8.64 -5.74
N GLY A 58 17.92 -7.41 -6.12
CA GLY A 58 17.86 -6.25 -5.24
C GLY A 58 16.66 -6.32 -4.30
N ARG A 59 16.89 -6.02 -3.01
CA ARG A 59 15.90 -6.14 -1.92
C ARG A 59 15.96 -4.97 -0.94
N THR A 60 16.50 -3.84 -1.38
CA THR A 60 16.77 -2.66 -0.53
C THR A 60 16.49 -1.38 -1.31
N PRO A 61 16.28 -0.22 -0.66
CA PRO A 61 16.11 1.06 -1.34
C PRO A 61 17.26 1.47 -2.28
N ALA A 62 18.44 0.84 -2.21
CA ALA A 62 19.50 1.01 -3.20
C ALA A 62 19.19 0.41 -4.59
N GLY A 63 18.12 -0.38 -4.69
CA GLY A 63 17.59 -0.97 -5.91
C GLY A 63 16.85 -2.28 -5.67
N PHE A 64 15.76 -2.50 -6.40
CA PHE A 64 14.88 -3.67 -6.24
C PHE A 64 14.77 -4.48 -7.53
N ASP A 65 14.67 -5.81 -7.42
CA ASP A 65 13.96 -6.59 -8.45
C ASP A 65 12.47 -6.68 -8.14
N CYS A 66 11.67 -7.31 -9.01
CA CYS A 66 10.23 -7.35 -8.84
C CYS A 66 9.78 -8.07 -7.56
N SER A 67 10.38 -9.23 -7.26
CA SER A 67 10.09 -9.99 -6.04
C SER A 67 10.75 -9.40 -4.79
N GLY A 68 11.86 -8.70 -4.95
CA GLY A 68 12.55 -8.01 -3.88
C GLY A 68 11.80 -6.77 -3.42
N LEU A 69 11.11 -6.06 -4.33
CA LEU A 69 10.18 -4.99 -3.97
C LEU A 69 9.03 -5.52 -3.12
N THR A 70 8.31 -6.55 -3.58
CA THR A 70 7.16 -7.11 -2.85
C THR A 70 7.60 -7.69 -1.51
N LEU A 71 8.72 -8.41 -1.47
CA LEU A 71 9.31 -8.93 -0.24
C LEU A 71 9.66 -7.82 0.75
N TYR A 72 10.29 -6.74 0.28
CA TYR A 72 10.69 -5.63 1.13
C TYR A 72 9.48 -4.93 1.74
N VAL A 73 8.48 -4.58 0.91
CA VAL A 73 7.25 -3.95 1.36
C VAL A 73 6.52 -4.83 2.38
N MET A 74 6.31 -6.11 2.06
CA MET A 74 5.55 -7.01 2.91
C MET A 74 6.27 -7.31 4.23
N ARG A 75 7.61 -7.44 4.20
CA ARG A 75 8.40 -7.64 5.42
C ARG A 75 8.32 -6.47 6.40
N HIS A 76 8.13 -5.23 5.92
CA HIS A 76 7.91 -4.06 6.77
C HIS A 76 6.69 -4.23 7.68
N PHE A 77 5.67 -4.94 7.18
CA PHE A 77 4.43 -5.25 7.91
C PHE A 77 4.40 -6.67 8.48
N GLU A 78 5.57 -7.27 8.71
CA GLU A 78 5.73 -8.64 9.26
C GLU A 78 5.10 -9.75 8.39
N VAL A 79 4.77 -9.45 7.13
CA VAL A 79 4.23 -10.41 6.17
C VAL A 79 5.39 -11.11 5.47
N GLY A 80 5.72 -12.32 5.95
CA GLY A 80 6.75 -13.15 5.35
C GLY A 80 6.38 -13.61 3.94
N LEU A 81 7.23 -13.31 2.95
CA LEU A 81 7.13 -13.81 1.59
C LEU A 81 8.34 -14.64 1.19
N SER A 82 8.11 -15.55 0.25
CA SER A 82 9.16 -16.28 -0.43
C SER A 82 10.12 -15.35 -1.18
N SER A 83 11.36 -15.80 -1.37
CA SER A 83 12.48 -14.95 -1.79
C SER A 83 12.53 -14.60 -3.29
N CYS A 84 11.69 -15.24 -4.11
CA CYS A 84 11.62 -15.01 -5.56
C CYS A 84 10.18 -15.17 -6.10
N SER A 85 9.87 -14.53 -7.23
CA SER A 85 8.50 -14.53 -7.81
C SER A 85 7.97 -15.93 -8.13
N ARG A 86 8.85 -16.86 -8.52
CA ARG A 86 8.52 -18.28 -8.78
C ARG A 86 8.02 -19.02 -7.53
N ALA A 87 8.47 -18.62 -6.35
CA ALA A 87 8.02 -19.17 -5.09
C ALA A 87 6.87 -18.36 -4.50
N GLN A 88 6.89 -17.03 -4.64
CA GLN A 88 5.82 -16.14 -4.13
C GLN A 88 4.43 -16.45 -4.71
N ILE A 89 4.35 -17.02 -5.91
CA ILE A 89 3.07 -17.48 -6.45
C ILE A 89 2.42 -18.59 -5.63
N ASN A 90 3.12 -19.21 -4.68
CA ASN A 90 2.55 -20.21 -3.77
C ASN A 90 2.28 -19.65 -2.37
N ASP A 91 2.65 -18.39 -2.11
CA ASP A 91 2.34 -17.73 -0.84
C ASP A 91 0.87 -17.29 -0.82
N GLY A 92 0.23 -17.38 0.35
CA GLY A 92 -1.13 -16.91 0.56
C GLY A 92 -2.20 -17.72 -0.19
N VAL A 93 -3.36 -17.09 -0.41
CA VAL A 93 -4.55 -17.71 -0.98
C VAL A 93 -4.73 -17.27 -2.43
N LYS A 94 -5.20 -18.17 -3.30
CA LYS A 94 -5.53 -17.82 -4.70
C LYS A 94 -6.70 -16.85 -4.73
N VAL A 95 -6.57 -15.78 -5.52
CA VAL A 95 -7.65 -14.82 -5.75
C VAL A 95 -7.94 -14.68 -7.25
N ASN A 96 -9.22 -14.52 -7.59
CA ASN A 96 -9.64 -14.20 -8.95
C ASN A 96 -9.24 -12.75 -9.27
N LEU A 97 -8.75 -12.46 -10.48
CA LEU A 97 -8.39 -11.09 -10.88
C LEU A 97 -9.51 -10.07 -10.70
N ASN A 98 -10.77 -10.49 -10.81
CA ASN A 98 -11.91 -9.61 -10.57
C ASN A 98 -12.13 -9.27 -9.10
N ASN A 99 -11.50 -10.00 -8.18
CA ASN A 99 -11.67 -9.85 -6.73
C ASN A 99 -10.40 -9.36 -6.03
N VAL A 100 -9.37 -8.97 -6.79
CA VAL A 100 -8.13 -8.45 -6.20
C VAL A 100 -8.38 -7.18 -5.41
N LYS A 101 -7.66 -7.07 -4.30
CA LYS A 101 -7.66 -5.93 -3.39
C LYS A 101 -6.27 -5.32 -3.34
N GLU A 102 -6.18 -4.10 -2.80
CA GLU A 102 -4.92 -3.46 -2.48
C GLU A 102 -3.99 -4.38 -1.68
N GLY A 103 -2.72 -4.44 -2.06
CA GLY A 103 -1.72 -5.33 -1.46
C GLY A 103 -1.70 -6.76 -2.02
N ASP A 104 -2.69 -7.20 -2.80
CA ASP A 104 -2.63 -8.51 -3.45
C ASP A 104 -1.51 -8.55 -4.50
N LEU A 105 -0.93 -9.73 -4.73
CA LEU A 105 0.15 -9.92 -5.69
C LEU A 105 -0.38 -10.52 -6.99
N ILE A 106 -0.04 -9.91 -8.13
CA ILE A 106 -0.34 -10.41 -9.47
C ILE A 106 0.94 -10.95 -10.11
N PHE A 107 0.85 -12.14 -10.70
CA PHE A 107 1.99 -12.86 -11.26
C PHE A 107 1.91 -12.97 -12.77
N PHE A 108 3.07 -12.93 -13.43
CA PHE A 108 3.17 -12.91 -14.88
C PHE A 108 4.12 -13.98 -15.43
N LYS A 109 3.76 -14.55 -16.58
CA LYS A 109 4.58 -15.53 -17.32
C LYS A 109 5.25 -14.91 -18.54
N ARG A 110 6.43 -15.43 -18.88
CA ARG A 110 7.12 -15.23 -20.17
C ARG A 110 7.34 -16.60 -20.84
N TYR A 111 7.99 -16.62 -22.00
CA TYR A 111 8.38 -17.81 -22.78
C TYR A 111 8.59 -19.06 -21.93
N ARG A 112 8.01 -20.18 -22.39
CA ARG A 112 7.98 -21.49 -21.69
C ARG A 112 7.11 -21.54 -20.44
N ASN A 113 6.11 -20.65 -20.32
CA ASN A 113 5.11 -20.65 -19.25
C ASN A 113 5.66 -20.56 -17.82
N ARG A 114 6.89 -20.05 -17.65
CA ARG A 114 7.52 -19.87 -16.34
C ARG A 114 7.17 -18.52 -15.75
N ILE A 115 6.97 -18.47 -14.43
CA ILE A 115 6.81 -17.20 -13.70
C ILE A 115 8.06 -16.36 -13.90
N SER A 116 7.84 -15.13 -14.34
CA SER A 116 8.87 -14.20 -14.78
C SER A 116 8.83 -12.86 -14.05
N HIS A 117 7.68 -12.51 -13.46
CA HIS A 117 7.46 -11.22 -12.82
C HIS A 117 6.35 -11.30 -11.78
N VAL A 118 6.36 -10.35 -10.85
CA VAL A 118 5.33 -10.12 -9.84
C VAL A 118 5.11 -8.62 -9.68
N ALA A 119 3.87 -8.22 -9.41
CA ALA A 119 3.48 -6.85 -9.10
C ALA A 119 2.48 -6.86 -7.93
N MET A 120 2.41 -5.76 -7.19
CA MET A 120 1.44 -5.56 -6.12
C MET A 120 0.30 -4.67 -6.61
N VAL A 121 -0.95 -5.01 -6.31
CA VAL A 121 -2.11 -4.17 -6.61
C VAL A 121 -2.08 -2.93 -5.71
N VAL A 122 -2.13 -1.75 -6.33
CA VAL A 122 -2.23 -0.47 -5.60
C VAL A 122 -3.64 0.07 -5.54
N GLU A 123 -4.47 -0.27 -6.52
CA GLU A 123 -5.84 0.22 -6.61
C GLU A 123 -6.63 -0.63 -7.62
N LYS A 124 -7.93 -0.77 -7.39
CA LYS A 124 -8.89 -1.29 -8.38
C LYS A 124 -10.12 -0.39 -8.38
N ASN A 125 -10.36 0.26 -9.52
CA ASN A 125 -11.51 1.14 -9.72
C ASN A 125 -12.11 0.91 -11.13
N GLU A 126 -13.03 1.77 -11.55
CA GLU A 126 -13.70 1.68 -12.87
C GLU A 126 -12.73 1.78 -14.06
N GLU A 127 -11.59 2.45 -13.90
CA GLU A 127 -10.57 2.55 -14.93
C GLU A 127 -9.68 1.30 -15.05
N GLY A 128 -9.76 0.40 -14.07
CA GLY A 128 -9.08 -0.88 -14.06
C GLY A 128 -8.27 -1.16 -12.80
N VAL A 129 -7.34 -2.11 -12.94
CA VAL A 129 -6.43 -2.53 -11.87
C VAL A 129 -5.09 -1.82 -12.07
N PHE A 130 -4.62 -1.11 -11.06
CA PHE A 130 -3.32 -0.46 -11.04
C PHE A 130 -2.35 -1.31 -10.23
N ILE A 131 -1.13 -1.46 -10.74
CA ILE A 131 -0.11 -2.29 -10.12
C ILE A 131 1.19 -1.52 -9.94
N ILE A 132 1.86 -1.71 -8.80
CA ILE A 132 3.22 -1.24 -8.56
C ILE A 132 4.21 -2.41 -8.68
N HIS A 133 5.32 -2.18 -9.38
CA HIS A 133 6.38 -3.17 -9.59
C HIS A 133 7.70 -2.54 -9.97
N SER A 134 8.80 -3.25 -9.70
CA SER A 134 10.13 -2.87 -10.18
C SER A 134 10.38 -3.46 -11.58
N THR A 135 10.61 -2.59 -12.57
CA THR A 135 10.87 -2.93 -13.97
C THR A 135 12.19 -2.30 -14.43
N SER A 136 12.61 -2.47 -15.68
CA SER A 136 13.79 -1.73 -16.20
C SER A 136 13.67 -0.20 -16.08
N ARG A 137 12.46 0.34 -15.88
CA ARG A 137 12.20 1.77 -15.61
C ARG A 137 12.31 2.15 -14.12
N GLY A 138 12.70 1.21 -13.26
CA GLY A 138 12.57 1.34 -11.80
C GLY A 138 11.20 0.91 -11.28
N VAL A 139 10.92 1.26 -10.02
CA VAL A 139 9.63 1.08 -9.36
C VAL A 139 8.61 2.05 -9.96
N VAL A 140 7.58 1.52 -10.59
CA VAL A 140 6.57 2.29 -11.35
C VAL A 140 5.18 1.74 -11.09
N ILE A 141 4.16 2.56 -11.33
CA ILE A 141 2.76 2.13 -11.39
C ILE A 141 2.32 2.05 -12.86
N ASP A 142 1.71 0.93 -13.23
CA ASP A 142 1.07 0.75 -14.54
C ASP A 142 -0.41 0.40 -14.35
N ASN A 143 -1.29 0.87 -15.26
CA ASN A 143 -2.65 0.35 -15.37
C ASN A 143 -2.60 -1.02 -16.09
N LEU A 144 -2.79 -2.10 -15.34
CA LEU A 144 -2.76 -3.46 -15.84
C LEU A 144 -3.86 -3.72 -16.87
N THR A 145 -5.07 -3.23 -16.61
CA THR A 145 -6.24 -3.43 -17.48
C THR A 145 -6.02 -2.87 -18.88
N LYS A 146 -5.39 -1.68 -18.97
CA LYS A 146 -5.11 -0.99 -20.24
C LYS A 146 -3.78 -1.41 -20.88
N SER A 147 -2.89 -2.08 -20.16
CA SER A 147 -1.55 -2.43 -20.64
C SER A 147 -1.56 -3.54 -21.70
N LYS A 148 -1.21 -3.21 -22.95
CA LYS A 148 -1.01 -4.20 -24.03
C LYS A 148 0.14 -5.18 -23.75
N TYR A 149 1.12 -4.77 -22.94
CA TYR A 149 2.27 -5.61 -22.61
C TYR A 149 1.98 -6.54 -21.42
N TRP A 150 1.48 -5.99 -20.30
CA TRP A 150 1.34 -6.76 -19.05
C TRP A 150 0.10 -7.63 -19.02
N ARG A 151 -1.04 -7.14 -19.54
CA ARG A 151 -2.32 -7.85 -19.48
C ARG A 151 -2.27 -9.28 -20.03
N PRO A 152 -1.69 -9.55 -21.22
CA PRO A 152 -1.66 -10.91 -21.78
C PRO A 152 -0.74 -11.88 -21.02
N LYS A 153 0.13 -11.36 -20.14
CA LYS A 153 1.11 -12.17 -19.39
C LYS A 153 0.60 -12.60 -18.02
N VAL A 154 -0.54 -12.05 -17.56
CA VAL A 154 -1.10 -12.38 -16.24
C VAL A 154 -1.43 -13.87 -16.18
N CYS A 155 -1.04 -14.51 -15.08
CA CYS A 155 -1.27 -15.94 -14.90
C CYS A 155 -1.93 -16.31 -13.55
N GLY A 156 -2.05 -15.36 -12.63
CA GLY A 156 -2.72 -15.58 -11.35
C GLY A 156 -2.51 -14.42 -10.37
N ALA A 157 -3.31 -14.42 -9.31
CA ALA A 157 -3.18 -13.48 -8.20
C ALA A 157 -3.22 -14.21 -6.85
N ARG A 158 -2.56 -13.62 -5.85
CA ARG A 158 -2.50 -14.12 -4.47
C ARG A 158 -2.83 -13.03 -3.47
N ASP A 159 -3.70 -13.38 -2.53
CA ASP A 159 -3.91 -12.61 -1.31
C ASP A 159 -2.99 -13.17 -0.22
N VAL A 160 -2.02 -12.36 0.17
CA VAL A 160 -0.98 -12.75 1.13
C VAL A 160 -1.32 -12.34 2.56
N LEU A 161 -2.52 -11.81 2.82
CA LEU A 161 -2.92 -11.27 4.13
C LEU A 161 -4.09 -12.02 4.80
N THR A 162 -5.05 -12.55 4.04
CA THR A 162 -6.35 -12.99 4.58
C THR A 162 -6.28 -14.07 5.68
N ASN A 163 -5.35 -15.03 5.61
CA ASN A 163 -5.22 -16.13 6.57
C ASN A 163 -4.00 -16.01 7.50
N ARG A 164 -3.50 -14.80 7.72
CA ARG A 164 -2.39 -14.58 8.64
C ARG A 164 -2.91 -14.00 9.95
N ASP A 165 -2.41 -14.54 11.05
CA ASP A 165 -2.53 -13.94 12.36
C ASP A 165 -1.50 -12.81 12.47
N LEU A 166 -1.91 -11.60 12.09
CA LEU A 166 -1.08 -10.40 12.11
C LEU A 166 -1.53 -9.51 13.26
N PRO A 167 -0.60 -8.90 14.03
CA PRO A 167 -0.94 -7.92 15.04
C PRO A 167 -1.29 -6.57 14.38
N VAL A 168 -2.43 -6.52 13.67
CA VAL A 168 -2.80 -5.41 12.77
C VAL A 168 -2.78 -4.06 13.48
N ALA A 169 -3.31 -3.98 14.70
CA ALA A 169 -3.31 -2.75 15.48
C ALA A 169 -1.89 -2.23 15.75
N ASP A 170 -0.97 -3.12 16.15
CA ASP A 170 0.42 -2.75 16.41
C ASP A 170 1.16 -2.32 15.14
N LEU A 171 0.92 -3.02 14.02
CA LEU A 171 1.51 -2.67 12.73
C LEU A 171 1.06 -1.27 12.28
N LEU A 172 -0.24 -0.97 12.41
CA LEU A 172 -0.79 0.35 12.10
C LEU A 172 -0.26 1.43 13.04
N ALA A 173 -0.14 1.15 14.35
CA ALA A 173 0.39 2.08 15.32
C ALA A 173 1.88 2.42 15.06
N ARG A 174 2.71 1.41 14.76
CA ARG A 174 4.12 1.61 14.36
C ARG A 174 4.21 2.47 13.11
N ARG A 175 3.39 2.16 12.10
CA ARG A 175 3.36 2.91 10.85
C ARG A 175 2.95 4.37 11.04
N ALA A 176 1.93 4.63 11.86
CA ALA A 176 1.52 5.99 12.19
C ALA A 176 2.64 6.77 12.91
N ALA A 177 3.39 6.13 13.81
CA ALA A 177 4.53 6.74 14.49
C ALA A 177 5.67 7.09 13.51
N GLU A 178 5.97 6.21 12.54
CA GLU A 178 6.96 6.47 11.48
C GLU A 178 6.57 7.70 10.64
N ILE A 179 5.31 7.76 10.19
CA ILE A 179 4.79 8.89 9.40
C ILE A 179 4.90 10.19 10.19
N LYS A 180 4.49 10.18 11.46
CA LYS A 180 4.57 11.35 12.34
C LYS A 180 6.03 11.82 12.50
N ALA A 181 6.96 10.90 12.76
CA ALA A 181 8.37 11.22 12.89
C ALA A 181 8.95 11.85 11.60
N ALA A 182 8.60 11.30 10.43
CA ALA A 182 9.02 11.82 9.14
C ALA A 182 8.46 13.24 8.86
N GLN A 183 7.20 13.49 9.24
CA GLN A 183 6.56 14.81 9.13
C GLN A 183 7.23 15.84 10.05
N GLU A 184 7.51 15.47 11.29
CA GLU A 184 8.21 16.33 12.25
C GLU A 184 9.63 16.67 11.78
N GLU A 185 10.37 15.69 11.25
CA GLU A 185 11.69 15.93 10.68
C GLU A 185 11.64 16.87 9.46
N LYS A 186 10.65 16.68 8.57
CA LYS A 186 10.42 17.56 7.43
C LYS A 186 10.09 18.99 7.88
N LEU A 187 9.24 19.15 8.89
CA LEU A 187 8.88 20.46 9.44
C LEU A 187 10.09 21.16 10.07
N LYS A 188 10.95 20.42 10.80
CA LYS A 188 12.20 20.96 11.36
C LYS A 188 13.16 21.47 10.28
N LYS A 189 13.21 20.84 9.10
CA LYS A 189 14.03 21.30 7.96
C LYS A 189 13.42 22.52 7.26
N LEU A 190 12.10 22.65 7.25
CA LEU A 190 11.37 23.78 6.63
C LEU A 190 11.34 25.04 7.50
N ALA A 191 11.29 24.90 8.83
CA ALA A 191 11.14 26.03 9.74
C ALA A 191 12.22 27.13 9.58
N PRO A 192 13.52 26.81 9.43
CA PRO A 192 14.54 27.83 9.17
C PRO A 192 14.36 28.56 7.84
N GLN A 193 13.92 27.86 6.79
CA GLN A 193 13.69 28.45 5.46
C GLN A 193 12.48 29.38 5.46
N ALA A 194 11.40 29.01 6.15
CA ALA A 194 10.21 29.86 6.30
C ALA A 194 10.52 31.15 7.07
N PHE A 195 11.36 31.07 8.11
CA PHE A 195 11.82 32.25 8.86
C PHE A 195 12.66 33.18 7.98
N TYR A 196 13.56 32.64 7.16
CA TYR A 196 14.40 33.42 6.24
C TYR A 196 13.57 34.14 5.16
N MET A 197 12.55 33.48 4.60
CA MET A 197 11.68 34.08 3.58
C MET A 197 10.80 35.20 4.14
N LEU A 198 10.33 35.08 5.39
CA LEU A 198 9.58 36.15 6.06
C LEU A 198 10.46 37.36 6.39
N TYR A 199 11.74 37.14 6.71
CA TYR A 199 12.68 38.21 7.02
C TYR A 199 13.20 38.92 5.77
N ALA A 200 13.46 38.19 4.68
CA ALA A 200 13.92 38.75 3.40
C ALA A 200 12.83 39.51 2.61
N ALA A 201 11.56 39.40 3.02
CA ALA A 201 10.45 40.14 2.43
C ALA A 201 10.15 41.50 3.12
N ARG A 202 11.03 41.94 4.04
CA ARG A 202 11.03 43.28 4.65
C ARG A 202 12.19 44.10 4.11
#